data_AF-A0A0A1XJG7-F1
#
_entry.id   AF-A0A0A1XJG7-F1
#
_cell.length_a   1.000
_cell.length_b   1.000
_cell.length_c   1.000
_cell.angle_alpha   90.00
_cell.angle_beta   90.00
_cell.angle_gamma   90.00
#
_symmetry.space_group_name_H-M   'P 1'
#
loop_
_entity.id
_entity.type
_entity.pdbx_description
1 polymer ?
#
loop_
_entity_poly.entity_id
_entity_poly.type
_entity_poly.pdbx_seq_one_letter_code
_entity_poly.pdbx_strand_id
1 'polypeptide(L)'
;MVAGKFQIRTAQDALAAHEACHDEFRIPEDIYEKYLNYEFPPHKRTNCYVKCFVERMGLFTEEKGFDEKAIIAQFTAKSSKNLAKVSHGLEKCIDHNEHDSDTCTWANRVFSCWISVNRPIVRKTYIEN
;
A
#
# COMPACT_ATOMS: atom_id res chain seq x y z
N MET A 1 21.97 -13.51 3.50
CA MET A 1 21.57 -12.32 2.71
C MET A 1 21.18 -11.24 3.69
N VAL A 2 21.84 -10.08 3.67
CA VAL A 2 21.56 -9.00 4.63
C VAL A 2 20.19 -8.42 4.26
N ALA A 3 19.21 -8.52 5.16
CA ALA A 3 17.96 -7.80 5.03
C ALA A 3 18.28 -6.30 4.97
N GLY A 4 18.21 -5.72 3.77
CA GLY A 4 18.46 -4.29 3.57
C GLY A 4 17.46 -3.49 4.39
N LYS A 5 17.93 -2.44 5.07
CA LYS A 5 17.05 -1.50 5.77
C LYS A 5 16.04 -0.93 4.76
N PHE A 6 14.76 -0.88 5.14
CA PHE A 6 13.71 -0.30 4.31
C PHE A 6 14.09 1.12 3.86
N GLN A 7 13.92 1.40 2.56
CA GLN A 7 14.15 2.72 1.99
C GLN A 7 12.81 3.44 1.85
N ILE A 8 12.74 4.66 2.39
CA ILE A 8 11.57 5.53 2.26
C ILE A 8 11.29 5.80 0.78
N ARG A 9 10.06 5.59 0.36
CA ARG A 9 9.56 5.84 -0.99
C ARG A 9 9.03 7.26 -1.13
N THR A 10 9.32 7.86 -2.26
CA THR A 10 8.91 9.22 -2.65
C THR A 10 7.58 9.22 -3.38
N ALA A 11 7.07 10.40 -3.72
CA ALA A 11 5.90 10.55 -4.58
C ALA A 11 6.18 10.03 -6.00
N GLN A 12 7.40 10.27 -6.51
CA GLN A 12 7.85 9.76 -7.81
C GLN A 12 7.91 8.24 -7.82
N ASP A 13 8.43 7.61 -6.75
CA ASP A 13 8.41 6.15 -6.62
C ASP A 13 6.98 5.60 -6.64
N ALA A 14 6.04 6.28 -5.97
CA ALA A 14 4.65 5.87 -5.93
C ALA A 14 3.95 6.00 -7.28
N LEU A 15 4.22 7.09 -8.02
CA LEU A 15 3.72 7.28 -9.38
C LEU A 15 4.26 6.20 -10.32
N ALA A 16 5.57 5.94 -10.29
CA ALA A 16 6.19 4.88 -11.10
C ALA A 16 5.62 3.49 -10.75
N ALA A 17 5.32 3.24 -9.47
CA ALA A 17 4.66 2.00 -9.06
C ALA A 17 3.22 1.90 -9.59
N HIS A 18 2.45 2.99 -9.55
CA HIS A 18 1.10 3.04 -10.13
C HIS A 18 1.12 2.77 -11.62
N GLU A 19 2.00 3.42 -12.38
CA GLU A 19 2.15 3.25 -13.83
C GLU A 19 2.52 1.81 -14.18
N ALA A 20 3.53 1.25 -13.52
CA ALA A 20 3.95 -0.13 -13.77
C ALA A 20 2.83 -1.14 -13.47
N CYS A 21 2.09 -0.96 -12.37
CA CYS A 21 0.97 -1.85 -12.03
C CYS A 21 -0.26 -1.63 -12.92
N HIS A 22 -0.46 -0.41 -13.42
CA HIS A 22 -1.50 -0.10 -14.39
C HIS A 22 -1.27 -0.89 -15.69
N ASP A 23 -0.05 -0.83 -16.22
CA ASP A 23 0.34 -1.54 -17.44
C ASP A 23 0.24 -3.06 -17.27
N GLU A 24 0.74 -3.58 -16.15
CA GLU A 24 0.75 -5.01 -15.85
C GLU A 24 -0.65 -5.61 -15.77
N PHE A 25 -1.59 -4.93 -15.08
CA PHE A 25 -2.95 -5.40 -14.90
C PHE A 25 -3.95 -4.85 -15.92
N ARG A 26 -3.52 -3.94 -16.80
CA ARG A 26 -4.33 -3.25 -17.81
C ARG A 26 -5.61 -2.66 -17.20
N ILE A 27 -5.48 -1.89 -16.13
CA ILE A 27 -6.63 -1.28 -15.45
C ILE A 27 -7.34 -0.32 -16.42
N PRO A 28 -8.68 -0.28 -16.47
CA PRO A 28 -9.39 0.76 -17.23
C PRO A 28 -9.07 2.16 -16.69
N GLU A 29 -8.89 3.14 -17.58
CA GLU A 29 -8.47 4.50 -17.23
C GLU A 29 -9.38 5.15 -16.18
N ASP A 30 -10.69 5.00 -16.31
CA ASP A 30 -11.71 5.55 -15.41
C ASP A 30 -11.61 5.02 -13.97
N ILE A 31 -11.07 3.80 -13.81
CA ILE A 31 -10.79 3.20 -12.50
C ILE A 31 -9.40 3.60 -12.03
N TYR A 32 -8.43 3.66 -12.94
CA TYR A 32 -7.04 4.01 -12.63
C TYR A 32 -6.92 5.42 -12.05
N GLU A 33 -7.69 6.39 -12.55
CA GLU A 33 -7.76 7.75 -11.98
C GLU A 33 -8.10 7.74 -10.48
N LYS A 34 -8.97 6.81 -10.04
CA LYS A 34 -9.30 6.65 -8.61
C LYS A 34 -8.14 6.05 -7.83
N TYR A 35 -7.40 5.11 -8.44
CA TYR A 35 -6.22 4.49 -7.82
C TYR A 35 -5.10 5.50 -7.57
N LEU A 36 -4.86 6.42 -8.51
CA LEU A 36 -3.92 7.55 -8.34
C LEU A 36 -4.31 8.47 -7.17
N ASN A 37 -5.60 8.49 -6.85
CA ASN A 37 -6.16 9.21 -5.72
C ASN A 37 -6.20 8.39 -4.42
N TYR A 38 -5.58 7.21 -4.40
CA TYR A 38 -5.61 6.25 -3.31
C TYR A 38 -7.02 5.82 -2.90
N GLU A 39 -7.90 5.65 -3.89
CA GLU A 39 -9.23 5.05 -3.75
C GLU A 39 -9.25 3.76 -4.56
N PHE A 40 -9.43 2.61 -3.91
CA PHE A 40 -9.38 1.30 -4.54
C PHE A 40 -10.77 0.64 -4.56
N PRO A 41 -11.70 1.08 -5.43
CA PRO A 41 -13.03 0.50 -5.50
C PRO A 41 -13.00 -0.98 -5.90
N PRO A 42 -14.07 -1.74 -5.60
CA PRO A 42 -14.20 -3.12 -6.06
C PRO A 42 -14.15 -3.19 -7.59
N HIS A 43 -13.18 -3.95 -8.10
CA HIS A 43 -13.05 -4.31 -9.50
C HIS A 43 -12.26 -5.61 -9.59
N LYS A 44 -12.50 -6.41 -10.64
CA LYS A 44 -11.90 -7.74 -10.82
C LYS A 44 -10.36 -7.77 -10.79
N ARG A 45 -9.72 -6.62 -11.00
CA ARG A 45 -8.26 -6.45 -11.00
C ARG A 45 -7.72 -5.65 -9.81
N THR A 46 -8.58 -5.07 -8.97
CA THR A 46 -8.15 -4.24 -7.83
C THR A 46 -7.22 -5.01 -6.90
N ASN A 47 -7.55 -6.27 -6.60
CA ASN A 47 -6.79 -7.05 -5.62
C ASN A 47 -5.32 -7.18 -6.02
N CYS A 48 -5.05 -7.65 -7.24
CA CYS A 48 -3.68 -7.86 -7.70
C CYS A 48 -2.97 -6.54 -8.04
N TYR A 49 -3.70 -5.51 -8.48
CA TYR A 49 -3.13 -4.17 -8.62
C TYR A 49 -2.62 -3.64 -7.27
N VAL A 50 -3.42 -3.76 -6.20
CA VAL A 50 -3.04 -3.30 -4.87
C VAL A 50 -1.82 -4.07 -4.36
N LYS A 51 -1.80 -5.41 -4.50
CA LYS A 51 -0.63 -6.23 -4.22
C LYS A 51 0.62 -5.70 -4.93
N CYS A 52 0.54 -5.54 -6.25
CA CYS A 52 1.65 -5.02 -7.05
C CYS A 52 2.17 -3.69 -6.53
N PHE A 53 1.25 -2.76 -6.22
CA PHE A 53 1.63 -1.46 -5.68
C PHE A 53 2.36 -1.58 -4.35
N VAL A 54 1.80 -2.30 -3.36
CA VAL A 54 2.42 -2.39 -2.03
C VAL A 54 3.74 -3.17 -2.03
N GLU A 55 3.92 -4.11 -2.96
CA GLU A 55 5.19 -4.82 -3.18
C GLU A 55 6.26 -3.90 -3.76
N ARG A 56 5.93 -3.14 -4.82
CA ARG A 56 6.86 -2.17 -5.42
C ARG A 56 7.28 -1.09 -4.43
N MET A 57 6.38 -0.69 -3.55
CA MET A 57 6.69 0.23 -2.45
C MET A 57 7.52 -0.42 -1.34
N GLY A 58 7.72 -1.74 -1.35
CA GLY A 58 8.50 -2.48 -0.35
C GLY A 58 7.79 -2.62 0.99
N LEU A 59 6.45 -2.54 1.00
CA LEU A 59 5.63 -2.61 2.20
C LEU A 59 5.08 -4.03 2.43
N PHE A 60 5.06 -4.87 1.38
CA PHE A 60 4.52 -6.22 1.40
C PHE A 60 5.42 -7.18 0.63
N THR A 61 5.43 -8.44 1.03
CA THR A 61 5.96 -9.57 0.25
C THR A 61 5.02 -10.76 0.39
N GLU A 62 4.91 -11.61 -0.63
CA GLU A 62 4.07 -12.81 -0.57
C GLU A 62 4.48 -13.76 0.57
N GLU A 63 5.77 -13.85 0.89
CA GLU A 63 6.29 -14.76 1.92
C GLU A 63 6.00 -14.28 3.35
N LYS A 64 6.11 -12.96 3.61
CA LYS A 64 6.08 -12.41 4.98
C LYS A 64 4.86 -11.55 5.27
N GLY A 65 4.08 -11.20 4.26
CA GLY A 65 3.01 -10.23 4.39
C GLY A 65 3.52 -8.79 4.47
N PHE A 66 2.75 -7.94 5.13
CA PHE A 66 3.09 -6.54 5.34
C PHE A 66 4.20 -6.37 6.38
N ASP A 67 5.20 -5.53 6.06
CA ASP A 67 6.21 -5.10 7.02
C ASP A 67 5.72 -3.86 7.78
N GLU A 68 5.20 -4.08 8.99
CA GLU A 68 4.71 -3.02 9.87
C GLU A 68 5.75 -1.93 10.13
N LYS A 69 7.03 -2.31 10.28
CA LYS A 69 8.11 -1.35 10.53
C LYS A 69 8.35 -0.49 9.31
N ALA A 70 8.29 -1.06 8.11
CA ALA A 70 8.36 -0.33 6.86
C ALA A 70 7.18 0.67 6.73
N ILE A 71 5.96 0.24 7.02
CA ILE A 71 4.76 1.11 6.97
C ILE A 71 4.89 2.26 7.97
N ILE A 72 5.26 1.98 9.22
CA ILE A 72 5.47 3.02 10.23
C ILE A 72 6.57 3.98 9.78
N ALA A 73 7.72 3.48 9.34
CA ALA A 73 8.82 4.31 8.88
C ALA A 73 8.39 5.21 7.71
N GLN A 74 7.72 4.64 6.71
CA GLN A 74 7.25 5.34 5.51
C GLN A 74 6.32 6.51 5.83
N PHE A 75 5.28 6.29 6.63
CA PHE A 75 4.21 7.27 6.82
C PHE A 75 4.43 8.21 8.02
N THR A 76 5.52 8.02 8.77
CA THR A 76 5.92 8.89 9.88
C THR A 76 7.23 9.65 9.64
N ALA A 77 7.98 9.33 8.57
CA ALA A 77 9.28 9.93 8.26
C ALA A 77 9.27 11.47 8.25
N LYS A 78 8.21 12.09 7.74
CA LYS A 78 8.06 13.56 7.67
C LYS A 78 7.36 14.15 8.91
N SER A 79 6.66 13.33 9.70
CA SER A 79 5.91 13.81 10.87
C SER A 79 5.60 12.68 11.85
N SER A 80 6.21 12.74 13.04
CA SER A 80 5.93 11.81 14.15
C SER A 80 4.49 11.91 14.66
N LYS A 81 3.76 12.99 14.36
CA LYS A 81 2.33 13.14 14.71
C LYS A 81 1.45 12.07 14.05
N ASN A 82 1.90 11.47 12.95
CA ASN A 82 1.19 10.41 12.26
C ASN A 82 1.30 9.05 12.98
N LEU A 83 2.28 8.87 13.88
CA LEU A 83 2.63 7.58 14.46
C LEU A 83 1.43 6.88 15.09
N ALA A 84 0.72 7.56 16.00
CA ALA A 84 -0.43 6.97 16.68
C ALA A 84 -1.51 6.50 15.70
N LYS A 85 -1.77 7.28 14.64
CA LYS A 85 -2.81 6.95 13.65
C LYS A 85 -2.39 5.81 12.72
N VAL A 86 -1.13 5.80 12.28
CA VAL A 86 -0.56 4.76 11.43
C VAL A 86 -0.53 3.42 12.18
N SER A 87 0.00 3.42 13.41
CA SER A 87 0.08 2.23 14.26
C SER A 87 -1.30 1.68 14.63
N HIS A 88 -2.24 2.54 15.02
CA HIS A 88 -3.62 2.12 15.31
C HIS A 88 -4.32 1.51 14.10
N GLY A 89 -4.05 2.03 12.89
CA GLY A 89 -4.56 1.43 11.67
C GLY A 89 -3.99 0.04 11.43
N LEU A 90 -2.69 -0.18 11.73
CA LEU A 90 -2.05 -1.48 11.57
C LEU A 90 -2.63 -2.50 12.54
N GLU A 91 -2.70 -2.16 13.83
CA GLU A 91 -3.27 -3.02 14.88
C GLU A 91 -4.67 -3.53 14.52
N LYS A 92 -5.48 -2.71 13.86
CA LYS A 92 -6.86 -3.07 13.48
C LYS A 92 -6.98 -3.90 12.22
N CYS A 93 -6.02 -3.80 11.30
CA CYS A 93 -6.20 -4.24 9.92
C CYS A 93 -5.20 -5.29 9.47
N ILE A 94 -4.07 -5.44 10.16
CA ILE A 94 -3.06 -6.41 9.75
C ILE A 94 -3.52 -7.82 10.11
N ASP A 95 -3.35 -8.74 9.17
CA ASP A 95 -3.51 -10.18 9.37
C ASP A 95 -2.36 -10.92 8.67
N HIS A 96 -2.03 -12.11 9.16
CA HIS A 96 -0.95 -12.96 8.63
C HIS A 96 -1.45 -14.02 7.64
N ASN A 97 -2.42 -13.66 6.80
CA ASN A 97 -3.17 -14.54 5.91
C ASN A 97 -3.93 -15.65 6.62
N GLU A 98 -4.55 -15.35 7.76
CA GLU A 98 -5.31 -16.30 8.59
C GLU A 98 -6.48 -16.97 7.84
N HIS A 99 -6.90 -16.36 6.73
CA HIS A 99 -7.98 -16.83 5.85
C HIS A 99 -7.51 -17.73 4.71
N ASP A 100 -6.22 -18.02 4.60
CA ASP A 100 -5.61 -18.80 3.50
C ASP A 100 -6.06 -18.34 2.11
N SER A 101 -6.20 -17.01 1.96
CA SER A 101 -6.62 -16.39 0.71
C SER A 101 -5.44 -16.27 -0.26
N ASP A 102 -5.75 -16.14 -1.55
CA ASP A 102 -4.72 -15.78 -2.53
C ASP A 102 -4.02 -14.46 -2.16
N THR A 103 -2.76 -14.33 -2.54
CA THR A 103 -1.90 -13.21 -2.11
C THR A 103 -2.44 -11.85 -2.55
N CYS A 104 -3.15 -11.77 -3.69
CA CYS A 104 -3.79 -10.54 -4.12
C CYS A 104 -4.93 -10.15 -3.18
N THR A 105 -5.80 -11.10 -2.85
CA THR A 105 -6.92 -10.88 -1.92
C THR A 105 -6.43 -10.54 -0.52
N TRP A 106 -5.39 -11.23 -0.03
CA TRP A 106 -4.77 -10.90 1.26
C TRP A 106 -4.21 -9.48 1.28
N ALA A 107 -3.35 -9.13 0.32
CA ALA A 107 -2.75 -7.81 0.26
C ALA A 107 -3.80 -6.70 0.20
N ASN A 108 -4.84 -6.89 -0.63
CA ASN A 108 -5.90 -5.90 -0.76
C ASN A 108 -6.79 -5.80 0.48
N ARG A 109 -7.11 -6.92 1.15
CA ARG A 109 -7.92 -6.90 2.39
C ARG A 109 -7.26 -6.04 3.46
N VAL A 110 -5.98 -6.31 3.75
CA VAL A 110 -5.23 -5.57 4.76
C VAL A 110 -5.06 -4.11 4.35
N PHE A 111 -4.63 -3.84 3.11
CA PHE A 111 -4.38 -2.47 2.66
C PHE A 111 -5.65 -1.64 2.55
N SER A 112 -6.75 -2.19 2.04
CA SER A 112 -8.04 -1.49 1.95
C SER A 112 -8.60 -1.16 3.33
N CYS A 113 -8.47 -2.07 4.31
CA CYS A 113 -8.81 -1.76 5.70
C CYS A 113 -7.95 -0.60 6.22
N TRP A 114 -6.62 -0.71 6.11
CA TRP A 114 -5.69 0.26 6.68
C TRP A 114 -5.81 1.65 6.02
N ILE A 115 -5.96 1.69 4.70
CA ILE A 115 -6.04 2.95 3.96
C ILE A 115 -7.35 3.67 4.20
N SER A 116 -8.46 2.97 4.51
CA SER A 116 -9.75 3.61 4.81
C SER A 116 -9.65 4.65 5.94
N VAL A 117 -8.73 4.44 6.91
CA VAL A 117 -8.47 5.37 8.01
C VAL A 117 -7.24 6.26 7.76
N ASN A 118 -6.25 5.80 7.00
CA ASN A 118 -4.97 6.49 6.79
C ASN A 118 -4.82 7.22 5.45
N ARG A 119 -5.83 7.18 4.57
CA ARG A 119 -5.80 7.79 3.24
C ARG A 119 -5.28 9.24 3.20
N PRO A 120 -5.67 10.17 4.11
CA PRO A 120 -5.13 11.53 4.09
C PRO A 120 -3.60 11.57 4.27
N ILE A 121 -3.04 10.67 5.09
CA ILE A 121 -1.59 10.56 5.32
C ILE A 121 -0.91 10.00 4.06
N VAL A 122 -1.49 8.96 3.45
CA VAL A 122 -0.96 8.36 2.21
C VAL A 122 -0.91 9.40 1.10
N ARG A 123 -2.03 10.10 0.86
CA ARG A 123 -2.11 11.17 -0.13
C ARG A 123 -1.05 12.24 0.08
N LYS A 124 -0.91 12.75 1.31
CA LYS A 124 0.10 13.76 1.64
C LYS A 124 1.53 13.26 1.44
N THR A 125 1.75 11.94 1.54
CA THR A 125 3.06 11.32 1.41
C THR A 125 3.43 11.10 -0.06
N TYR A 126 2.48 10.67 -0.88
CA TYR A 126 2.74 10.17 -2.23
C TYR A 126 2.15 10.99 -3.38
N ILE A 127 1.34 12.00 -3.10
CA ILE A 127 0.95 12.99 -4.11
C ILE A 127 1.88 14.18 -3.95
N GLU A 128 2.57 14.55 -5.03
CA GLU A 128 3.37 15.79 -5.08
C GLU A 128 2.47 16.99 -4.78
N ASN A 129 2.96 17.92 -3.95
CA ASN A 129 2.27 19.20 -3.70
C ASN A 129 2.98 20.30 -4.46
#